data_AF-A0A2V8V410-F1
#
_entry.id   AF-A0A2V8V410-F1
#
_cell.length_a   1.000
_cell.length_b   1.000
_cell.length_c   1.000
_cell.angle_alpha   90.00
_cell.angle_beta   90.00
_cell.angle_gamma   90.00
#
_symmetry.space_group_name_H-M   'P 1'
#
loop_
_entity.id
_entity.type
_entity.pdbx_description
1 polymer ?
#
loop_
_entity_poly.entity_id
_entity_poly.type
_entity_poly.pdbx_seq_one_letter_code
_entity_poly.pdbx_strand_id
1 'polypeptide(L)'
;GQNNSGAGPASLASDVIGAYSEFDVDRIIFTSLSSNNISAQIRFNHSVQGQPSLADLALHSYFFSPYTLPVADLLFDVNGTYTFGVPLVSHDGLVAGSLYQMLSVRTSNDYLSGSGYFWRFNTPVTINPIGATLLNAGAAPVTTGLGYAEVQTTISFTPNAGFWNDLTGPGLSVHFASAVCANDVLDGNIHATPEPGAIILFGTSLLLIVPILRRQLGAKRSQSSEDKA
;
A
#
# COMPACT_ATOMS: atom_id res chain seq x y z
N GLY A 1 -6.81 10.14 2.26
CA GLY A 1 -6.48 11.55 2.46
C GLY A 1 -7.50 12.40 1.74
N GLN A 2 -7.68 13.67 2.11
CA GLN A 2 -8.49 14.61 1.32
C GLN A 2 -7.61 15.26 0.25
N ASN A 3 -8.12 15.29 -0.99
CA ASN A 3 -7.47 15.89 -2.16
C ASN A 3 -7.25 17.39 -1.93
N ASN A 4 -6.00 17.82 -2.02
CA ASN A 4 -5.62 19.22 -1.87
C ASN A 4 -5.51 19.87 -3.26
N SER A 5 -6.66 20.11 -3.90
CA SER A 5 -6.73 20.97 -5.08
C SER A 5 -6.61 22.43 -4.63
N GLY A 6 -5.39 22.94 -4.57
CA GLY A 6 -5.10 24.34 -4.25
C GLY A 6 -5.81 25.29 -5.22
N ALA A 7 -6.62 26.20 -4.68
CA ALA A 7 -7.32 27.23 -5.43
C ALA A 7 -6.32 28.30 -5.94
N GLY A 8 -5.82 28.11 -7.16
CA GLY A 8 -5.13 29.12 -7.97
C GLY A 8 -6.01 29.63 -9.12
N PRO A 9 -5.69 30.80 -9.72
CA PRO A 9 -6.55 31.48 -10.69
C PRO A 9 -6.83 30.60 -11.92
N ALA A 10 -8.12 30.52 -12.26
CA ALA A 10 -8.74 29.58 -13.18
C ALA A 10 -8.42 29.76 -14.70
N SER A 11 -7.15 29.94 -15.09
CA SER A 11 -6.76 30.02 -16.52
C SER A 11 -5.47 29.29 -16.92
N LEU A 12 -5.03 28.27 -16.15
CA LEU A 12 -3.91 27.36 -16.47
C LEU A 12 -4.37 25.88 -16.43
N ALA A 13 -5.58 25.64 -16.92
CA ALA A 13 -6.49 24.59 -16.51
C ALA A 13 -6.33 23.25 -17.24
N SER A 14 -5.57 22.32 -16.64
CA SER A 14 -5.88 20.90 -16.45
C SER A 14 -4.59 20.22 -15.98
N ASP A 15 -4.47 19.80 -14.73
CA ASP A 15 -3.35 18.93 -14.26
C ASP A 15 -3.55 17.46 -14.65
N VAL A 16 -4.52 17.21 -15.54
CA VAL A 16 -4.91 15.91 -16.06
C VAL A 16 -4.78 15.90 -17.57
N ILE A 17 -4.07 14.91 -18.10
CA ILE A 17 -4.03 14.55 -19.52
C ILE A 17 -5.11 13.50 -19.79
N GLY A 18 -6.07 13.82 -20.67
CA GLY A 18 -7.24 12.98 -20.92
C GLY A 18 -8.48 13.51 -20.21
N ALA A 19 -9.47 12.65 -19.92
CA ALA A 19 -10.66 13.05 -19.18
C ALA A 19 -10.51 12.75 -17.67
N TYR A 20 -11.00 13.65 -16.82
CA TYR A 20 -10.97 13.47 -15.36
C TYR A 20 -11.67 12.18 -14.90
N SER A 21 -12.75 11.78 -15.56
CA SER A 21 -13.47 10.53 -15.26
C SER A 21 -12.67 9.26 -15.56
N GLU A 22 -11.53 9.39 -16.24
CA GLU A 22 -10.70 8.27 -16.69
C GLU A 22 -9.50 8.02 -15.78
N PHE A 23 -9.15 8.99 -14.92
CA PHE A 23 -7.96 8.96 -14.09
C PHE A 23 -8.25 9.61 -12.73
N ASP A 24 -8.55 8.76 -11.75
CA ASP A 24 -8.92 9.18 -10.39
C ASP A 24 -8.58 8.04 -9.44
N VAL A 25 -7.86 8.29 -8.35
CA VAL A 25 -7.51 7.29 -7.35
C VAL A 25 -8.49 7.37 -6.19
N ASP A 26 -9.44 6.44 -6.11
CA ASP A 26 -10.40 6.37 -5.00
C ASP A 26 -9.68 6.06 -3.67
N ARG A 27 -8.92 4.95 -3.64
CA ARG A 27 -8.24 4.51 -2.40
C ARG A 27 -7.24 3.39 -2.60
N ILE A 28 -6.37 3.25 -1.59
CA ILE A 28 -5.55 2.07 -1.35
C ILE A 28 -5.94 1.47 0.00
N ILE A 29 -6.27 0.17 0.01
CA ILE A 29 -6.56 -0.60 1.23
C ILE A 29 -5.53 -1.70 1.36
N PHE A 30 -4.72 -1.66 2.42
CA PHE A 30 -3.88 -2.79 2.80
C PHE A 30 -4.74 -3.82 3.54
N THR A 31 -4.98 -4.95 2.90
CA THR A 31 -5.85 -6.03 3.42
C THR A 31 -5.08 -7.04 4.26
N SER A 32 -3.76 -7.09 4.13
CA SER A 32 -2.85 -7.90 4.95
C SER A 32 -1.54 -7.15 5.16
N LEU A 33 -1.09 -7.08 6.42
CA LEU A 33 0.20 -6.53 6.83
C LEU A 33 0.89 -7.54 7.77
N SER A 34 1.61 -8.49 7.19
CA SER A 34 2.37 -9.50 7.94
C SER A 34 3.78 -9.66 7.38
N SER A 35 4.69 -10.23 8.17
CA SER A 35 6.07 -10.49 7.75
C SER A 35 6.18 -11.49 6.59
N ASN A 36 5.14 -12.28 6.35
CA ASN A 36 5.12 -13.29 5.28
C ASN A 36 4.35 -12.82 4.04
N ASN A 37 3.45 -11.84 4.20
CA ASN A 37 2.63 -11.34 3.12
C ASN A 37 2.12 -9.93 3.42
N ILE A 38 2.33 -9.04 2.47
CA ILE A 38 1.63 -7.76 2.33
C ILE A 38 0.67 -7.88 1.15
N SER A 39 -0.58 -7.49 1.34
CA SER A 39 -1.55 -7.37 0.25
C SER A 39 -2.25 -6.03 0.30
N ALA A 40 -2.37 -5.39 -0.87
CA ALA A 40 -3.08 -4.14 -1.03
C ALA A 40 -4.04 -4.21 -2.22
N GLN A 41 -5.19 -3.55 -2.07
CA GLN A 41 -6.16 -3.30 -3.12
C GLN A 41 -6.11 -1.82 -3.47
N ILE A 42 -5.83 -1.51 -4.72
CA ILE A 42 -5.79 -0.16 -5.26
C ILE A 42 -7.01 0.00 -6.15
N ARG A 43 -7.92 0.89 -5.78
CA ARG A 43 -9.12 1.21 -6.55
C ARG A 43 -8.94 2.58 -7.19
N PHE A 44 -9.04 2.62 -8.51
CA PHE A 44 -8.78 3.80 -9.31
C PHE A 44 -9.45 3.68 -10.68
N ASN A 45 -9.65 4.81 -11.34
CA ASN A 45 -10.00 4.87 -12.74
C ASN A 45 -8.74 4.84 -13.60
N HIS A 46 -8.76 4.00 -14.61
CA HIS A 46 -7.75 3.96 -15.65
C HIS A 46 -8.41 3.54 -16.97
N SER A 47 -8.63 4.50 -17.86
CA SER A 47 -9.44 4.29 -19.07
C SER A 47 -8.72 3.59 -20.21
N VAL A 48 -9.52 2.81 -20.94
CA VAL A 48 -9.28 2.33 -22.29
C VAL A 48 -10.13 3.20 -23.21
N GLN A 49 -9.57 3.66 -24.31
CA GLN A 49 -10.37 4.36 -25.33
C GLN A 49 -11.31 3.35 -26.00
N GLY A 50 -12.56 3.28 -25.52
CA GLY A 50 -13.54 2.25 -25.88
C GLY A 50 -13.92 1.39 -24.67
N GLN A 51 -15.19 0.98 -24.59
CA GLN A 51 -15.70 0.18 -23.47
C GLN A 51 -14.80 -1.05 -23.25
N PRO A 52 -14.31 -1.29 -22.01
CA PRO A 52 -13.41 -2.42 -21.77
C PRO A 52 -14.15 -3.73 -22.05
N SER A 53 -13.67 -4.47 -23.05
CA SER A 53 -13.95 -5.89 -23.20
C SER A 53 -13.27 -6.67 -22.06
N LEU A 54 -13.67 -7.91 -21.79
CA LEU A 54 -13.06 -8.72 -20.71
C LEU A 54 -11.52 -8.90 -20.85
N ALA A 55 -10.94 -8.67 -22.03
CA ALA A 55 -9.50 -8.64 -22.26
C ALA A 55 -8.83 -7.29 -21.93
N ASP A 56 -9.62 -6.22 -21.88
CA ASP A 56 -9.21 -4.84 -21.53
C ASP A 56 -9.13 -4.60 -20.02
N LEU A 57 -9.36 -5.63 -19.21
CA LEU A 57 -9.17 -5.58 -17.75
C LEU A 57 -7.70 -5.68 -17.33
N ALA A 58 -6.79 -6.00 -18.26
CA ALA A 58 -5.36 -5.88 -18.01
C ALA A 58 -5.00 -4.38 -17.98
N LEU A 59 -4.37 -3.92 -16.90
CA LEU A 59 -3.78 -2.58 -16.86
C LEU A 59 -2.87 -2.39 -18.08
N HIS A 60 -3.26 -1.50 -18.99
CA HIS A 60 -2.52 -1.21 -20.23
C HIS A 60 -2.17 0.28 -20.28
N SER A 61 -1.34 0.67 -21.24
CA SER A 61 -1.05 2.09 -21.46
C SER A 61 -2.23 2.81 -22.10
N TYR A 62 -2.54 4.01 -21.64
CA TYR A 62 -3.49 4.91 -22.29
C TYR A 62 -2.79 5.74 -23.37
N PHE A 63 -3.38 5.88 -24.55
CA PHE A 63 -2.80 6.67 -25.64
C PHE A 63 -3.52 8.01 -25.77
N PHE A 64 -2.82 9.09 -25.43
CA PHE A 64 -3.26 10.46 -25.66
C PHE A 64 -2.27 11.12 -26.60
N SER A 65 -2.54 11.08 -27.91
CA SER A 65 -1.59 11.51 -28.94
C SER A 65 -0.90 12.84 -28.59
N PRO A 66 0.45 12.90 -28.56
CA PRO A 66 1.40 11.86 -28.97
C PRO A 66 1.89 10.93 -27.84
N TYR A 67 1.36 11.06 -26.62
CA TYR A 67 1.86 10.41 -25.42
C TYR A 67 1.25 9.02 -25.19
N THR A 68 2.08 8.12 -24.67
CA THR A 68 1.66 6.82 -24.15
C THR A 68 1.83 6.84 -22.63
N LEU A 69 0.72 6.66 -21.91
CA LEU A 69 0.62 6.86 -20.46
C LEU A 69 0.33 5.51 -19.79
N PRO A 70 1.35 4.71 -19.46
CA PRO A 70 1.19 3.54 -18.62
C PRO A 70 0.67 3.90 -17.21
N VAL A 71 0.13 2.89 -16.53
CA VAL A 71 -0.15 2.95 -15.10
C VAL A 71 1.16 3.14 -14.33
N ALA A 72 1.09 3.88 -13.24
CA ALA A 72 2.24 4.12 -12.37
C ALA A 72 2.51 2.93 -11.43
N ASP A 73 3.62 2.96 -10.70
CA ASP A 73 3.98 1.94 -9.72
C ASP A 73 3.51 2.34 -8.32
N LEU A 74 3.37 1.35 -7.42
CA LEU A 74 3.19 1.64 -6.01
C LEU A 74 4.56 1.92 -5.38
N LEU A 75 4.76 3.12 -4.87
CA LEU A 75 6.02 3.57 -4.30
C LEU A 75 5.91 3.70 -2.78
N PHE A 76 7.00 3.37 -2.10
CA PHE A 76 7.13 3.47 -0.64
C PHE A 76 8.31 4.35 -0.27
N ASP A 77 8.01 5.33 0.55
CA ASP A 77 8.94 6.30 1.09
C ASP A 77 9.30 5.97 2.54
N VAL A 78 10.61 6.02 2.80
CA VAL A 78 11.21 5.87 4.12
C VAL A 78 11.87 7.21 4.45
N ASN A 79 11.26 7.96 5.38
CA ASN A 79 11.79 9.24 5.87
C ASN A 79 12.09 10.28 4.76
N GLY A 80 11.22 10.40 3.75
CA GLY A 80 11.37 11.36 2.65
C GLY A 80 12.27 10.89 1.51
N THR A 81 12.65 9.60 1.49
CA THR A 81 13.27 8.96 0.33
C THR A 81 12.47 7.74 -0.15
N TYR A 82 12.05 7.75 -1.41
CA TYR A 82 11.47 6.57 -2.08
C TYR A 82 12.49 5.43 -2.14
N THR A 83 12.27 4.43 -1.30
CA THR A 83 13.23 3.34 -1.07
C THR A 83 12.74 2.02 -1.64
N PHE A 84 11.43 1.78 -1.67
CA PHE A 84 10.85 0.55 -2.21
C PHE A 84 9.75 0.82 -3.22
N GLY A 85 9.52 -0.12 -4.12
CA GLY A 85 8.44 -0.03 -5.10
C GLY A 85 7.93 -1.40 -5.53
N VAL A 86 6.69 -1.43 -5.98
CA VAL A 86 6.04 -2.61 -6.57
C VAL A 86 5.40 -2.20 -7.90
N PRO A 87 5.87 -2.74 -9.04
CA PRO A 87 5.27 -2.44 -10.32
C PRO A 87 3.87 -3.04 -10.43
N LEU A 88 2.90 -2.27 -10.90
CA LEU A 88 1.56 -2.80 -11.18
C LEU A 88 1.51 -3.54 -12.52
N VAL A 89 2.38 -3.15 -13.47
CA VAL A 89 2.54 -3.76 -14.79
C VAL A 89 4.02 -4.02 -15.01
N SER A 90 4.39 -5.08 -15.72
CA SER A 90 5.80 -5.36 -16.01
C SER A 90 6.34 -4.35 -17.03
N HIS A 91 7.44 -3.67 -16.72
CA HIS A 91 8.11 -2.73 -17.62
C HIS A 91 9.63 -2.70 -17.34
N ASP A 92 10.44 -2.33 -18.34
CA ASP A 92 11.89 -2.13 -18.19
C ASP A 92 12.66 -3.29 -17.50
N GLY A 93 12.19 -4.53 -17.64
CA GLY A 93 12.78 -5.71 -16.99
C GLY A 93 12.32 -5.95 -15.55
N LEU A 94 11.47 -5.09 -15.00
CA LEU A 94 10.80 -5.27 -13.71
C LEU A 94 9.57 -6.15 -13.87
N VAL A 95 9.36 -7.04 -12.90
CA VAL A 95 8.25 -7.99 -12.88
C VAL A 95 7.11 -7.43 -12.04
N ALA A 96 5.91 -7.35 -12.61
CA ALA A 96 4.70 -6.90 -11.94
C ALA A 96 4.47 -7.65 -10.61
N GLY A 97 4.04 -6.92 -9.59
CA GLY A 97 3.73 -7.41 -8.26
C GLY A 97 4.95 -7.76 -7.38
N SER A 98 6.17 -7.72 -7.93
CA SER A 98 7.38 -8.01 -7.17
C SER A 98 7.90 -6.79 -6.40
N LEU A 99 8.51 -7.02 -5.25
CA LEU A 99 9.05 -5.96 -4.39
C LEU A 99 10.49 -5.65 -4.79
N TYR A 100 10.76 -4.38 -5.09
CA TYR A 100 12.09 -3.87 -5.41
C TYR A 100 12.55 -2.85 -4.37
N GLN A 101 13.86 -2.86 -4.10
CA GLN A 101 14.55 -1.73 -3.50
C GLN A 101 15.08 -0.83 -4.61
N MET A 102 14.94 0.47 -4.45
CA MET A 102 15.24 1.47 -5.48
C MET A 102 16.30 2.45 -4.99
N LEU A 103 17.12 2.95 -5.91
CA LEU A 103 18.02 4.09 -5.65
C LEU A 103 17.38 5.43 -6.02
N SER A 104 16.42 5.40 -6.94
CA SER A 104 15.70 6.57 -7.42
C SER A 104 14.38 6.15 -8.05
N VAL A 105 13.52 7.13 -8.31
CA VAL A 105 12.25 6.99 -9.02
C VAL A 105 12.35 7.77 -10.33
N ARG A 106 11.56 7.38 -11.33
CA ARG A 106 11.25 8.26 -12.44
C ARG A 106 10.07 9.14 -12.06
N THR A 107 10.07 10.34 -12.63
CA THR A 107 9.03 11.34 -12.46
C THR A 107 8.19 11.45 -13.73
N SER A 108 7.03 12.11 -13.62
CA SER A 108 6.16 12.41 -14.76
C SER A 108 6.88 13.13 -15.92
N ASN A 109 7.96 13.86 -15.63
CA ASN A 109 8.77 14.54 -16.64
C ASN A 109 9.62 13.60 -17.49
N ASP A 110 9.94 12.42 -16.96
CA ASP A 110 10.68 11.41 -17.73
C ASP A 110 9.80 10.80 -18.84
N TYR A 111 8.47 10.92 -18.70
CA TYR A 111 7.47 10.43 -19.65
C TYR A 111 6.87 11.55 -20.52
N LEU A 112 6.92 12.79 -20.06
CA LEU A 112 6.32 13.95 -20.71
C LEU A 112 7.36 15.05 -20.89
N SER A 113 7.64 15.39 -22.15
CA SER A 113 8.45 16.56 -22.49
C SER A 113 7.54 17.77 -22.75
N GLY A 114 7.82 18.91 -22.10
CA GLY A 114 7.17 20.19 -22.43
C GLY A 114 7.20 21.25 -21.33
N SER A 115 7.02 22.51 -21.75
CA SER A 115 6.91 23.69 -20.89
C SER A 115 5.54 24.36 -21.14
N GLY A 116 4.51 23.92 -20.41
CA GLY A 116 3.13 24.39 -20.53
C GLY A 116 2.22 23.43 -19.78
N TYR A 117 2.01 23.67 -18.49
CA TYR A 117 1.58 22.67 -17.51
C TYR A 117 0.15 22.14 -17.74
N PHE A 118 0.06 20.98 -18.40
CA PHE A 118 -1.18 20.19 -18.54
C PHE A 118 -1.16 18.88 -17.71
N TRP A 119 -0.22 18.78 -16.76
CA TRP A 119 -0.01 17.61 -15.91
C TRP A 119 0.70 18.01 -14.61
N ARG A 120 0.77 17.08 -13.64
CA ARG A 120 1.56 17.29 -12.41
C ARG A 120 3.04 17.06 -12.66
N PHE A 121 3.77 18.15 -12.79
CA PHE A 121 5.21 18.17 -13.09
C PHE A 121 6.06 17.59 -11.95
N ASN A 122 7.16 16.92 -12.32
CA ASN A 122 8.17 16.37 -11.39
C ASN A 122 7.59 15.48 -10.28
N THR A 123 6.50 14.78 -10.57
CA THR A 123 5.84 13.91 -9.60
C THR A 123 6.39 12.49 -9.74
N PRO A 124 6.83 11.81 -8.66
CA PRO A 124 7.21 10.40 -8.68
C PRO A 124 6.11 9.53 -9.28
N VAL A 125 6.45 8.62 -10.20
CA VAL A 125 5.43 7.77 -10.84
C VAL A 125 5.86 6.34 -11.02
N THR A 126 7.14 6.07 -11.30
CA THR A 126 7.59 4.69 -11.52
C THR A 126 8.93 4.43 -10.87
N ILE A 127 9.22 3.15 -10.68
CA ILE A 127 10.54 2.67 -10.32
C ILE A 127 11.52 3.08 -11.42
N ASN A 128 12.68 3.63 -11.04
CA ASN A 128 13.80 3.70 -11.98
C ASN A 128 14.50 2.34 -12.02
N PRO A 129 14.49 1.62 -13.15
CA PRO A 129 15.11 0.29 -13.24
C PRO A 129 16.63 0.33 -13.00
N ILE A 130 17.27 1.49 -13.23
CA ILE A 130 18.70 1.66 -12.99
C ILE A 130 18.97 1.64 -11.48
N GLY A 131 19.61 0.56 -11.02
CA GLY A 131 19.91 0.34 -9.61
C GLY A 131 18.76 -0.25 -8.80
N ALA A 132 17.62 -0.56 -9.42
CA ALA A 132 16.57 -1.31 -8.76
C ALA A 132 17.02 -2.76 -8.52
N THR A 133 16.87 -3.23 -7.29
CA THR A 133 17.22 -4.60 -6.88
C THR A 133 15.96 -5.35 -6.48
N LEU A 134 15.72 -6.49 -7.12
CA LEU A 134 14.62 -7.39 -6.73
C LEU A 134 14.91 -7.91 -5.32
N LEU A 135 14.02 -7.58 -4.37
CA LEU A 135 14.10 -8.11 -3.02
C LEU A 135 13.41 -9.47 -2.96
N ASN A 136 12.14 -9.50 -3.35
CA ASN A 136 11.30 -10.68 -3.30
C ASN A 136 10.37 -10.72 -4.51
N ALA A 137 10.23 -11.90 -5.12
CA ALA A 137 9.18 -12.13 -6.12
C ALA A 137 7.80 -12.02 -5.46
N GLY A 138 6.87 -11.39 -6.15
CA GLY A 138 5.46 -11.31 -5.75
C GLY A 138 4.55 -12.13 -6.66
N ALA A 139 3.26 -12.14 -6.34
CA ALA A 139 2.24 -12.66 -7.23
C ALA A 139 1.95 -11.64 -8.34
N ALA A 140 1.62 -12.12 -9.54
CA ALA A 140 1.13 -11.25 -10.59
C ALA A 140 -0.10 -10.46 -10.10
N PRO A 141 -0.15 -9.12 -10.28
CA PRO A 141 -1.31 -8.33 -9.89
C PRO A 141 -2.58 -8.82 -10.55
N VAL A 142 -3.68 -8.79 -9.81
CA VAL A 142 -4.99 -9.21 -10.29
C VAL A 142 -5.89 -7.98 -10.37
N THR A 143 -6.32 -7.63 -11.58
CA THR A 143 -7.19 -6.48 -11.84
C THR A 143 -8.60 -6.92 -12.16
N THR A 144 -9.58 -6.33 -11.48
CA THR A 144 -11.01 -6.54 -11.72
C THR A 144 -11.66 -5.23 -12.11
N GLY A 145 -12.43 -5.22 -13.20
CA GLY A 145 -13.25 -4.06 -13.58
C GLY A 145 -14.45 -3.92 -12.66
N LEU A 146 -14.69 -2.70 -12.20
CA LEU A 146 -15.84 -2.33 -11.36
C LEU A 146 -16.93 -1.60 -12.16
N GLY A 147 -16.62 -1.18 -13.39
CA GLY A 147 -17.54 -0.57 -14.34
C GLY A 147 -16.96 0.73 -14.92
N TYR A 148 -17.33 1.07 -16.16
CA TYR A 148 -16.74 2.21 -16.88
C TYR A 148 -15.20 2.13 -16.91
N ALA A 149 -14.49 3.17 -16.45
CA ALA A 149 -13.04 3.20 -16.33
C ALA A 149 -12.53 2.70 -14.97
N GLU A 150 -13.43 2.33 -14.05
CA GLU A 150 -13.08 1.98 -12.68
C GLU A 150 -12.57 0.54 -12.58
N VAL A 151 -11.41 0.39 -11.94
CA VAL A 151 -10.75 -0.89 -11.69
C VAL A 151 -10.33 -1.02 -10.24
N GLN A 152 -10.20 -2.26 -9.79
CA GLN A 152 -9.51 -2.61 -8.55
C GLN A 152 -8.37 -3.57 -8.86
N THR A 153 -7.14 -3.15 -8.57
CA THR A 153 -5.94 -3.98 -8.73
C THR A 153 -5.48 -4.46 -7.37
N THR A 154 -5.37 -5.78 -7.20
CA THR A 154 -4.83 -6.41 -6.01
C THR A 154 -3.37 -6.78 -6.25
N ILE A 155 -2.50 -6.29 -5.38
CA ILE A 155 -1.09 -6.68 -5.33
C ILE A 155 -0.84 -7.53 -4.08
N SER A 156 0.11 -8.46 -4.19
CA SER A 156 0.50 -9.33 -3.07
C SER A 156 1.96 -9.71 -3.20
N PHE A 157 2.75 -9.40 -2.17
CA PHE A 157 4.18 -9.66 -2.13
C PHE A 157 4.63 -10.04 -0.72
N THR A 158 5.78 -10.72 -0.62
CA THR A 158 6.42 -11.01 0.67
C THR A 158 7.44 -9.90 0.95
N PRO A 159 7.36 -9.20 2.10
CA PRO A 159 8.34 -8.18 2.43
C PRO A 159 9.68 -8.84 2.79
N ASN A 160 10.80 -8.17 2.49
CA ASN A 160 12.09 -8.57 3.06
C ASN A 160 12.23 -8.00 4.49
N ALA A 161 13.29 -8.39 5.19
CA ALA A 161 13.53 -7.92 6.56
C ALA A 161 13.67 -6.38 6.67
N GLY A 162 14.30 -5.73 5.67
CA GLY A 162 14.44 -4.27 5.64
C GLY A 162 13.09 -3.56 5.55
N PHE A 163 12.29 -3.91 4.53
CA PHE A 163 10.93 -3.39 4.36
C PHE A 163 10.07 -3.63 5.60
N TRP A 164 10.12 -4.83 6.19
CA TRP A 164 9.34 -5.16 7.38
C TRP A 164 9.76 -4.34 8.62
N ASN A 165 11.07 -4.11 8.79
CA ASN A 165 11.57 -3.28 9.88
C ASN A 165 11.14 -1.81 9.72
N ASP A 166 11.17 -1.28 8.50
CA ASP A 166 10.69 0.08 8.22
C ASP A 166 9.17 0.18 8.41
N LEU A 167 8.42 -0.83 7.95
CA LEU A 167 6.96 -0.91 8.11
C LEU A 167 6.51 -1.04 9.57
N THR A 168 7.26 -1.68 10.46
CA THR A 168 6.91 -1.88 11.87
C THR A 168 7.54 -0.83 12.81
N GLY A 169 8.65 -0.23 12.40
CA GLY A 169 9.33 0.82 13.15
C GLY A 169 8.73 2.20 12.85
N PRO A 170 9.34 2.99 11.94
CA PRO A 170 8.86 4.33 11.58
C PRO A 170 7.54 4.34 10.81
N GLY A 171 7.15 3.22 10.20
CA GLY A 171 6.10 3.19 9.19
C GLY A 171 6.63 3.59 7.81
N LEU A 172 5.82 3.34 6.78
CA LEU A 172 6.13 3.69 5.39
C LEU A 172 5.11 4.69 4.87
N SER A 173 5.58 5.73 4.19
CA SER A 173 4.66 6.56 3.40
C SER A 173 4.44 5.88 2.05
N VAL A 174 3.19 5.83 1.62
CA VAL A 174 2.76 5.17 0.38
C VAL A 174 2.38 6.25 -0.61
N HIS A 175 2.86 6.10 -1.84
CA HIS A 175 2.58 7.00 -2.94
C HIS A 175 2.13 6.20 -4.16
N PHE A 176 1.06 6.64 -4.80
CA PHE A 176 0.59 6.05 -6.05
C PHE A 176 0.01 7.13 -6.95
N ALA A 177 0.37 7.08 -8.23
CA ALA A 177 -0.27 7.86 -9.27
C ALA A 177 -1.13 6.96 -10.16
N SER A 178 -2.28 7.44 -10.63
CA SER A 178 -3.15 6.67 -11.54
C SER A 178 -2.47 6.33 -12.88
N ALA A 179 -1.58 7.20 -13.35
CA ALA A 179 -0.77 7.03 -14.57
C ALA A 179 0.55 7.80 -14.48
N VAL A 180 1.49 7.54 -15.39
CA VAL A 180 2.81 8.20 -15.40
C VAL A 180 2.78 9.70 -15.68
N CYS A 181 1.67 10.25 -16.15
CA CYS A 181 1.45 11.69 -16.22
C CYS A 181 1.07 12.32 -14.86
N ALA A 182 0.89 11.50 -13.82
CA ALA A 182 0.44 11.92 -12.49
C ALA A 182 -0.91 12.66 -12.48
N ASN A 183 -1.85 12.19 -13.32
CA ASN A 183 -3.22 12.73 -13.43
C ASN A 183 -3.97 12.75 -12.09
N ASP A 184 -3.83 11.69 -11.30
CA ASP A 184 -4.27 11.69 -9.91
C ASP A 184 -3.27 10.97 -9.02
N VAL A 185 -3.10 11.47 -7.78
CA VAL A 185 -2.07 11.03 -6.86
C VAL A 185 -2.68 10.81 -5.49
N LEU A 186 -2.40 9.63 -4.91
CA LEU A 186 -2.75 9.30 -3.55
C LEU A 186 -1.49 9.09 -2.72
N ASP A 187 -1.40 9.88 -1.66
CA ASP A 187 -0.41 9.74 -0.60
C ASP A 187 -1.06 9.22 0.70
N GLY A 188 -0.33 8.39 1.43
CA GLY A 188 -0.77 7.85 2.71
C GLY A 188 0.40 7.39 3.57
N ASN A 189 0.09 6.89 4.76
CA ASN A 189 1.07 6.25 5.63
C ASN A 189 0.51 4.91 6.12
N ILE A 190 1.38 3.91 6.18
CA ILE A 190 1.07 2.58 6.67
C ILE A 190 2.05 2.19 7.78
N HIS A 191 1.51 1.49 8.76
CA HIS A 191 2.28 0.98 9.88
C HIS A 191 1.75 -0.40 10.24
N ALA A 192 2.62 -1.41 10.28
CA ALA A 192 2.26 -2.70 10.83
C ALA A 192 2.44 -2.62 12.35
N THR A 193 1.35 -2.72 13.09
CA THR A 193 1.44 -2.87 14.54
C THR A 193 1.98 -4.26 14.83
N PRO A 194 3.08 -4.39 15.62
CA PRO A 194 3.50 -5.69 16.11
C PRO A 194 2.30 -6.34 16.80
N GLU A 195 1.95 -7.57 16.40
CA GLU A 195 0.88 -8.31 17.08
C GLU A 195 1.14 -8.29 18.59
N PRO A 196 0.14 -7.96 19.44
CA PRO A 196 0.36 -7.88 20.88
C PRO A 196 0.63 -9.26 21.45
N GLY A 197 1.89 -9.69 21.45
CA GLY A 197 2.36 -10.96 22.00
C GLY A 197 2.37 -11.04 23.54
N ALA A 198 1.58 -10.24 24.26
CA ALA A 198 1.87 -9.97 25.69
C ALA A 198 0.69 -9.91 26.68
N ILE A 199 -0.53 -10.36 26.36
CA ILE A 199 -1.64 -10.32 27.36
C ILE A 199 -2.01 -11.70 27.92
N ILE A 200 -1.56 -12.81 27.34
CA ILE A 200 -1.92 -14.15 27.85
C ILE A 200 -1.05 -14.60 29.05
N LEU A 201 0.09 -13.96 29.34
CA LEU A 201 0.97 -14.40 30.42
C LEU A 201 0.73 -13.74 31.81
N PHE A 202 -0.15 -12.74 31.92
CA PHE A 202 -0.50 -12.13 33.22
C PHE A 202 -1.82 -12.63 33.82
N GLY A 203 -2.61 -13.41 33.07
CA GLY A 203 -3.88 -13.98 33.56
C GLY A 203 -3.74 -15.31 34.31
N THR A 204 -2.64 -16.05 34.10
CA THR A 204 -2.47 -17.42 34.65
C THR A 204 -1.70 -17.46 35.97
N SER A 205 -0.93 -16.43 36.31
CA SER A 205 -0.20 -16.36 37.59
C SER A 205 -1.08 -16.02 38.80
N LEU A 206 -2.24 -15.38 38.60
CA LEU A 206 -3.16 -15.05 39.70
C LEU A 206 -4.16 -16.18 40.04
N LEU A 207 -4.46 -17.08 39.10
CA LEU A 207 -5.41 -18.18 39.30
C LEU A 207 -4.82 -19.39 40.02
N LEU A 208 -3.49 -19.51 40.09
CA LEU A 208 -2.82 -20.60 40.83
C LEU A 208 -2.67 -20.32 42.34
N ILE A 209 -2.92 -19.09 42.80
CA ILE A 209 -2.80 -18.71 44.22
C ILE A 209 -4.12 -18.94 44.99
N VAL A 210 -5.27 -18.88 44.32
CA VAL A 210 -6.61 -19.03 44.92
C VAL A 210 -6.88 -20.42 45.53
N PRO A 211 -6.48 -21.56 44.92
CA PRO A 211 -6.71 -22.88 45.53
C PRO A 211 -5.81 -23.16 46.75
N ILE A 212 -4.64 -22.53 46.83
CA ILE A 212 -3.68 -22.73 47.93
C ILE A 212 -4.17 -22.01 49.21
N LEU A 213 -4.72 -20.79 49.07
CA LEU A 213 -5.32 -20.07 50.21
C LEU A 213 -6.62 -20.71 50.71
N ARG A 214 -7.42 -21.33 49.84
CA ARG A 214 -8.64 -22.04 50.27
C ARG A 214 -8.34 -23.31 51.07
N ARG A 215 -7.26 -24.04 50.76
CA ARG A 215 -6.86 -25.23 51.54
C ARG A 215 -6.40 -24.87 52.95
N GLN A 216 -5.71 -23.75 53.14
CA GLN A 216 -5.24 -23.35 54.48
C GLN A 216 -6.34 -22.81 55.39
N LEU A 217 -7.37 -22.17 54.83
CA LEU A 217 -8.52 -21.69 55.60
C LEU A 217 -9.52 -22.81 55.95
N GLY A 218 -9.62 -23.86 55.13
CA GLY A 218 -10.41 -25.05 55.44
C GLY A 218 -9.81 -25.93 56.55
N ALA A 219 -8.48 -26.07 56.59
CA ALA A 219 -7.80 -26.89 57.59
C ALA A 219 -7.90 -26.33 59.03
N LYS A 220 -7.97 -25.01 59.21
CA LYS A 220 -8.14 -24.38 60.54
C LYS A 220 -9.53 -24.54 61.14
N ARG A 221 -10.55 -24.88 60.34
CA ARG A 221 -11.94 -25.01 60.83
C ARG A 221 -12.24 -26.41 61.40
N SER A 222 -11.49 -27.43 60.99
CA SER A 222 -11.67 -28.81 61.45
C SER A 222 -11.05 -29.10 62.83
N GLN A 223 -10.05 -28.33 63.26
CA GLN A 223 -9.40 -28.52 64.57
C GLN A 223 -10.16 -27.87 65.74
N SER A 224 -11.17 -27.03 65.49
CA SER A 224 -11.90 -26.33 66.57
C SER A 224 -13.15 -27.08 67.05
N SER A 225 -13.56 -28.19 66.42
CA SER A 225 -14.76 -28.94 66.82
C SER A 225 -14.48 -30.28 67.52
N GLU A 226 -13.21 -30.68 67.68
CA GLU A 226 -12.84 -31.91 68.39
C GLU A 226 -12.45 -31.69 69.87
N ASP A 227 -12.32 -30.44 70.33
CA ASP A 227 -11.95 -30.11 71.72
C ASP A 227 -13.14 -29.79 72.65
N LYS A 228 -14.37 -30.18 72.25
CA LYS A 228 -15.56 -30.08 73.11
C LYS A 228 -16.45 -31.31 72.98
N ALA A 229 -15.99 -32.44 73.51
CA ALA A 229 -16.82 -33.58 73.88
C ALA A 229 -16.21 -34.26 75.11
#